data_AF-A0A822Y4Z5-F1
#
_entry.id   AF-A0A822Y4Z5-F1
#
_cell.length_a   1.000
_cell.length_b   1.000
_cell.length_c   1.000
_cell.angle_alpha   90.00
_cell.angle_beta   90.00
_cell.angle_gamma   90.00
#
_symmetry.space_group_name_H-M   'P 1'
#
loop_
_entity.id
_entity.type
_entity.pdbx_description
1 polymer ?
#
loop_
_entity_poly.entity_id
_entity_poly.type
_entity_poly.pdbx_seq_one_letter_code
_entity_poly.pdbx_strand_id
1 'polypeptide(L)'
;MESGSGFIAETSSFKSLIAAFSYGISSMAMVFINKAILMQYGYSMTLLTLQQLATTLLIHFGRVLGHTKARGFDIVTAKKLFPVSFFYNANVAFALASLKGVNIPMYIALKRLTPLAVLVAGIFSGKGKPSTQTMYLVLVEKSGAEDGLSSVELMFYNGFLSFPFLFFLIIATGEFPNSLSLLFAKANSFSFLAMLILSLVMGIVLNFTMFLCTIVNSALTTTIVGVLKGVGSTTLGFVLLGGVQVHALNVTGLVINTAGGVWYSYAKYQQKKNKTRKVEPDIEAHHNHK
;
A
#
# COMPACT_ATOMS: atom_id res chain seq x y z
N MET A 1 34.96 -9.05 -20.22
CA MET A 1 34.27 -9.39 -18.95
C MET A 1 32.96 -8.60 -18.76
N GLU A 2 32.39 -8.03 -19.82
CA GLU A 2 31.16 -7.19 -19.79
C GLU A 2 29.85 -7.96 -20.00
N SER A 3 29.89 -9.24 -20.37
CA SER A 3 28.66 -10.04 -20.58
C SER A 3 27.95 -10.43 -19.27
N GLY A 4 28.68 -10.49 -18.15
CA GLY A 4 28.12 -10.84 -16.84
C GLY A 4 27.36 -9.71 -16.13
N SER A 5 27.73 -8.44 -16.36
CA SER A 5 27.05 -7.29 -15.75
C SER A 5 25.71 -6.98 -16.39
N GLY A 6 25.57 -7.17 -17.71
CA GLY A 6 24.30 -7.02 -18.44
C GLY A 6 23.22 -8.02 -18.01
N PHE A 7 23.59 -9.30 -17.84
CA PHE A 7 22.66 -10.34 -17.41
C PHE A 7 22.18 -10.16 -15.96
N ILE A 8 23.05 -9.69 -15.06
CA ILE A 8 22.68 -9.39 -13.67
C ILE A 8 21.77 -8.15 -13.58
N ALA A 9 22.01 -7.13 -14.42
CA ALA A 9 21.17 -5.95 -14.50
C ALA A 9 19.77 -6.25 -15.09
N GLU A 10 19.67 -7.07 -16.14
CA GLU A 10 18.39 -7.54 -16.68
C GLU A 10 17.61 -8.40 -15.68
N THR A 11 18.30 -9.33 -15.01
CA THR A 11 17.68 -10.22 -14.01
C THR A 11 17.13 -9.42 -12.81
N SER A 12 17.81 -8.35 -12.40
CA SER A 12 17.35 -7.41 -11.37
C SER A 12 16.13 -6.61 -11.83
N SER A 13 16.15 -6.13 -13.08
CA SER A 13 15.03 -5.38 -13.69
C SER A 13 13.77 -6.25 -13.82
N PHE A 14 13.91 -7.51 -14.22
CA PHE A 14 12.79 -8.44 -14.36
C PHE A 14 12.14 -8.79 -13.02
N LYS A 15 12.94 -9.03 -11.96
CA LYS A 15 12.43 -9.23 -10.60
C LYS A 15 11.66 -8.01 -10.09
N SER A 16 12.18 -6.80 -10.36
CA SER A 16 11.52 -5.52 -10.03
C SER A 16 10.15 -5.41 -10.72
N LEU A 17 10.09 -5.75 -12.01
CA LEU A 17 8.87 -5.71 -12.80
C LEU A 17 7.81 -6.69 -12.27
N ILE A 18 8.18 -7.94 -11.99
CA ILE A 18 7.27 -8.96 -11.44
C ILE A 18 6.72 -8.52 -10.07
N ALA A 19 7.59 -8.02 -9.18
CA ALA A 19 7.16 -7.53 -7.87
C ALA A 19 6.16 -6.37 -7.99
N ALA A 20 6.42 -5.44 -8.91
CA ALA A 20 5.54 -4.31 -9.14
C ALA A 20 4.18 -4.76 -9.71
N PHE A 21 4.16 -5.62 -10.74
CA PHE A 21 2.90 -6.12 -11.31
C PHE A 21 2.10 -6.97 -10.32
N SER A 22 2.75 -7.86 -9.56
CA SER A 22 2.08 -8.66 -8.53
C SER A 22 1.47 -7.78 -7.43
N TYR A 23 2.15 -6.72 -7.00
CA TYR A 23 1.56 -5.70 -6.12
C TYR A 23 0.37 -4.98 -6.76
N GLY A 24 0.49 -4.60 -8.04
CA GLY A 24 -0.59 -3.97 -8.80
C GLY A 24 -1.86 -4.83 -8.83
N ILE A 25 -1.72 -6.10 -9.24
CA ILE A 25 -2.82 -7.07 -9.36
C ILE A 25 -3.43 -7.37 -7.98
N SER A 26 -2.60 -7.72 -7.00
CA SER A 26 -3.09 -8.05 -5.64
C SER A 26 -3.82 -6.87 -5.01
N SER A 27 -3.32 -5.65 -5.20
CA SER A 27 -3.96 -4.45 -4.68
C SER A 27 -5.26 -4.10 -5.39
N MET A 28 -5.40 -4.37 -6.70
CA MET A 28 -6.69 -4.26 -7.38
C MET A 28 -7.67 -5.29 -6.85
N ALA A 29 -7.29 -6.58 -6.84
CA ALA A 29 -8.13 -7.68 -6.37
C ALA A 29 -8.63 -7.45 -4.94
N MET A 30 -7.77 -6.95 -4.04
CA MET A 30 -8.14 -6.64 -2.66
C MET A 30 -9.31 -5.63 -2.56
N VAL A 31 -9.39 -4.65 -3.46
CA VAL A 31 -10.49 -3.68 -3.47
C VAL A 31 -11.83 -4.34 -3.79
N PHE A 32 -11.85 -5.22 -4.81
CA PHE A 32 -13.07 -5.94 -5.19
C PHE A 32 -13.50 -6.93 -4.12
N ILE A 33 -12.55 -7.68 -3.55
CA ILE A 33 -12.82 -8.65 -2.48
C ILE A 33 -13.32 -7.94 -1.22
N ASN A 34 -12.69 -6.84 -0.82
CA ASN A 34 -13.17 -6.02 0.30
C ASN A 34 -14.58 -5.48 0.02
N LYS A 35 -14.88 -5.04 -1.20
CA LYS A 35 -16.25 -4.62 -1.54
C LYS A 35 -17.23 -5.78 -1.44
N ALA A 36 -16.89 -6.96 -1.96
CA ALA A 36 -17.76 -8.13 -1.95
C ALA A 36 -18.13 -8.59 -0.53
N ILE A 37 -17.17 -8.59 0.39
CA ILE A 37 -17.45 -8.92 1.80
C ILE A 37 -18.23 -7.80 2.48
N LEU A 38 -17.93 -6.52 2.22
CA LEU A 38 -18.65 -5.39 2.81
C LEU A 38 -20.13 -5.32 2.38
N MET A 39 -20.48 -5.90 1.24
CA MET A 39 -21.89 -6.04 0.81
C MET A 39 -22.67 -7.07 1.64
N GLN A 40 -21.99 -8.00 2.32
CA GLN A 40 -22.62 -9.01 3.18
C GLN A 40 -22.40 -8.76 4.67
N TYR A 41 -21.30 -8.09 5.01
CA TYR A 41 -20.85 -7.77 6.35
C TYR A 41 -20.41 -6.31 6.40
N GLY A 42 -21.35 -5.43 6.69
CA GLY A 42 -21.18 -3.98 6.64
C GLY A 42 -20.32 -3.37 7.76
N TYR A 43 -19.45 -4.14 8.42
CA TYR A 43 -18.61 -3.69 9.53
C TYR A 43 -17.14 -3.61 9.09
N SER A 44 -16.79 -2.44 8.54
CA SER A 44 -15.47 -2.18 7.95
C SER A 44 -14.35 -2.13 8.98
N MET A 45 -14.57 -1.54 10.16
CA MET A 45 -13.50 -1.45 11.17
C MET A 45 -13.18 -2.82 11.71
N THR A 46 -14.21 -3.63 11.98
CA THR A 46 -14.06 -5.01 12.41
C THR A 46 -13.34 -5.85 11.35
N LEU A 47 -13.69 -5.70 10.07
CA LEU A 47 -12.98 -6.39 8.98
C LEU A 47 -11.49 -6.02 8.93
N LEU A 48 -11.16 -4.73 9.05
CA LEU A 48 -9.77 -4.27 9.09
C LEU A 48 -9.01 -4.88 10.27
N THR A 49 -9.64 -4.98 11.44
CA THR A 49 -9.01 -5.59 12.62
C THR A 49 -8.70 -7.07 12.41
N LEU A 50 -9.59 -7.82 11.75
CA LEU A 50 -9.37 -9.23 11.44
C LEU A 50 -8.23 -9.40 10.44
N GLN A 51 -8.15 -8.55 9.41
CA GLN A 51 -7.06 -8.57 8.43
C GLN A 51 -5.70 -8.26 9.09
N GLN A 52 -5.67 -7.27 9.99
CA GLN A 52 -4.45 -6.88 10.69
C GLN A 52 -4.03 -7.92 11.73
N LEU A 53 -5.00 -8.56 12.39
CA LEU A 53 -4.79 -9.71 13.27
C LEU A 53 -4.21 -10.90 12.51
N ALA A 54 -4.83 -11.30 11.40
CA ALA A 54 -4.35 -12.41 10.57
C ALA A 54 -2.92 -12.20 10.08
N THR A 55 -2.60 -10.97 9.62
CA THR A 55 -1.24 -10.62 9.20
C THR A 55 -0.25 -10.70 10.36
N THR A 56 -0.62 -10.19 11.54
CA THR A 56 0.24 -10.18 12.73
C THR A 56 0.49 -11.60 13.25
N LEU A 57 -0.54 -12.44 13.29
CA LEU A 57 -0.43 -13.84 13.68
C LEU A 57 0.44 -14.64 12.71
N LEU A 58 0.27 -14.46 11.39
CA LEU A 58 1.11 -15.12 10.41
C LEU A 58 2.59 -14.77 10.61
N ILE A 59 2.90 -13.49 10.81
CA ILE A 59 4.28 -13.05 11.06
C ILE A 59 4.78 -13.62 12.39
N HIS A 60 3.95 -13.64 13.44
CA HIS A 60 4.31 -14.22 14.73
C HIS A 60 4.65 -15.71 14.62
N PHE A 61 3.79 -16.50 13.96
CA PHE A 61 4.08 -17.92 13.70
C PHE A 61 5.34 -18.11 12.84
N GLY A 62 5.54 -17.26 11.83
CA GLY A 62 6.76 -17.28 11.01
C GLY A 62 8.04 -16.95 11.79
N ARG A 63 7.94 -16.19 12.89
CA ARG A 63 9.05 -15.95 13.84
C ARG A 63 9.30 -17.14 14.74
N VAL A 64 8.25 -17.73 15.29
CA VAL A 64 8.34 -18.91 16.18
C VAL A 64 8.92 -20.13 15.42
N LEU A 65 8.60 -20.27 14.14
CA LEU A 65 9.13 -21.33 13.25
C LEU A 65 10.56 -21.07 12.74
N GLY A 66 11.26 -20.05 13.25
CA GLY A 66 12.67 -19.78 12.94
C GLY A 66 12.95 -19.31 11.51
N HIS A 67 11.93 -19.10 10.68
CA HIS A 67 12.08 -18.65 9.29
C HIS A 67 12.43 -17.15 9.17
N THR A 68 12.37 -16.40 10.27
CA THR A 68 12.75 -14.98 10.31
C THR A 68 13.65 -14.69 11.52
N LYS A 69 14.92 -14.29 11.28
CA LYS A 69 15.82 -13.73 12.30
C LYS A 69 15.33 -12.31 12.64
N ALA A 70 14.30 -12.22 13.46
CA ALA A 70 13.74 -10.95 13.85
C ALA A 70 14.16 -10.60 15.30
N ARG A 71 14.72 -9.40 15.47
CA ARG A 71 15.11 -8.77 16.73
C ARG A 71 13.89 -8.69 17.66
N GLY A 72 14.10 -8.81 18.96
CA GLY A 72 13.04 -8.75 19.97
C GLY A 72 12.21 -7.46 19.90
N PHE A 73 11.03 -7.46 20.53
CA PHE A 73 10.19 -6.27 20.61
C PHE A 73 10.85 -5.21 21.50
N ASP A 74 11.15 -4.05 20.93
CA ASP A 74 11.72 -2.90 21.61
C ASP A 74 10.69 -1.77 21.73
N ILE A 75 10.46 -1.33 22.96
CA ILE A 75 9.55 -0.21 23.28
C ILE A 75 10.03 1.10 22.65
N VAL A 76 11.34 1.30 22.51
CA VAL A 76 11.90 2.55 21.95
C VAL A 76 11.52 2.67 20.48
N THR A 77 11.75 1.59 19.71
CA THR A 77 11.31 1.48 18.32
C THR A 77 9.79 1.59 18.21
N ALA A 78 9.03 0.91 19.09
CA ALA A 78 7.58 0.96 19.08
C ALA A 78 7.03 2.39 19.27
N LYS A 79 7.59 3.18 20.19
CA LYS A 79 7.21 4.60 20.39
C LYS A 79 7.55 5.47 19.19
N LYS A 80 8.70 5.23 18.54
CA LYS A 80 9.12 5.93 17.31
C LYS A 80 8.16 5.63 16.14
N LEU A 81 7.71 4.39 16.03
CA LEU A 81 6.82 3.92 14.95
C LEU A 81 5.33 4.12 15.25
N PHE A 82 4.95 4.51 16.47
CA PHE A 82 3.54 4.66 16.85
C PHE A 82 2.79 5.73 16.05
N PRO A 83 3.26 6.99 15.91
CA PRO A 83 2.55 8.00 15.13
C PRO A 83 2.38 7.57 13.66
N VAL A 84 3.41 6.93 13.12
CA VAL A 84 3.47 6.39 11.77
C VAL A 84 2.39 5.32 11.57
N SER A 85 2.36 4.33 12.45
CA SER A 85 1.38 3.25 12.43
C SER A 85 -0.05 3.76 12.62
N PHE A 86 -0.26 4.72 13.52
CA PHE A 86 -1.56 5.34 13.75
C PHE A 86 -2.13 5.98 12.47
N PHE A 87 -1.36 6.85 11.83
CA PHE A 87 -1.84 7.54 10.62
C PHE A 87 -2.02 6.61 9.43
N TYR A 88 -1.17 5.60 9.28
CA TYR A 88 -1.33 4.57 8.26
C TYR A 88 -2.66 3.82 8.45
N ASN A 89 -2.91 3.32 9.66
CA ASN A 89 -4.14 2.58 9.95
C ASN A 89 -5.38 3.47 9.88
N ALA A 90 -5.28 4.74 10.26
CA ALA A 90 -6.35 5.71 10.06
C ALA A 90 -6.69 5.88 8.57
N ASN A 91 -5.66 6.03 7.72
CA ASN A 91 -5.84 6.11 6.28
C ASN A 91 -6.49 4.84 5.70
N VAL A 92 -6.07 3.65 6.15
CA VAL A 92 -6.69 2.37 5.71
C VAL A 92 -8.13 2.27 6.20
N ALA A 93 -8.41 2.66 7.45
CA ALA A 93 -9.75 2.67 8.03
C ALA A 93 -10.71 3.58 7.24
N PHE A 94 -10.31 4.82 6.96
CA PHE A 94 -11.10 5.74 6.12
C PHE A 94 -11.28 5.22 4.69
N ALA A 95 -10.24 4.59 4.13
CA ALA A 95 -10.35 3.96 2.81
C ALA A 95 -11.37 2.80 2.81
N LEU A 96 -11.40 1.98 3.85
CA LEU A 96 -12.34 0.86 3.93
C LEU A 96 -13.77 1.34 4.24
N ALA A 97 -13.92 2.35 5.11
CA ALA A 97 -15.19 3.00 5.40
C ALA A 97 -15.79 3.69 4.16
N SER A 98 -14.97 4.38 3.36
CA SER A 98 -15.43 4.93 2.07
C SER A 98 -15.83 3.82 1.11
N LEU A 99 -15.05 2.73 0.99
CA LEU A 99 -15.41 1.60 0.14
C LEU A 99 -16.75 0.94 0.53
N LYS A 100 -17.12 0.97 1.82
CA LYS A 100 -18.46 0.57 2.28
C LYS A 100 -19.54 1.49 1.70
N GLY A 101 -19.40 2.80 1.87
CA GLY A 101 -20.41 3.80 1.51
C GLY A 101 -20.51 4.17 0.02
N VAL A 102 -19.46 3.96 -0.77
CA VAL A 102 -19.45 4.30 -2.20
C VAL A 102 -19.20 3.09 -3.10
N ASN A 103 -19.53 3.20 -4.39
CA ASN A 103 -19.16 2.19 -5.38
C ASN A 103 -17.64 2.20 -5.66
N ILE A 104 -17.12 1.13 -6.27
CA ILE A 104 -15.68 0.97 -6.53
C ILE A 104 -15.11 2.11 -7.41
N PRO A 105 -15.74 2.50 -8.53
CA PRO A 105 -15.23 3.61 -9.35
C PRO A 105 -15.09 4.92 -8.58
N MET A 106 -16.08 5.30 -7.77
CA MET A 106 -16.04 6.49 -6.94
C MET A 106 -14.97 6.39 -5.86
N TYR A 107 -14.83 5.23 -5.21
CA TYR A 107 -13.76 4.98 -4.24
C TYR A 107 -12.38 5.20 -4.86
N ILE A 108 -12.14 4.68 -6.07
CA ILE A 108 -10.87 4.86 -6.78
C ILE A 108 -10.66 6.33 -7.14
N ALA A 109 -11.70 7.05 -7.56
CA ALA A 109 -11.63 8.48 -7.83
C ALA A 109 -11.24 9.28 -6.58
N LEU A 110 -11.85 8.99 -5.42
CA LEU A 110 -11.49 9.62 -4.15
C LEU A 110 -10.03 9.35 -3.77
N LYS A 111 -9.53 8.14 -3.99
CA LYS A 111 -8.11 7.81 -3.78
C LYS A 111 -7.16 8.57 -4.70
N ARG A 112 -7.59 8.98 -5.89
CA ARG A 112 -6.78 9.81 -6.80
C ARG A 112 -6.61 11.24 -6.29
N LEU A 113 -7.45 11.68 -5.34
CA LEU A 113 -7.32 12.99 -4.68
C LEU A 113 -6.33 12.96 -3.51
N THR A 114 -5.93 11.78 -3.03
CA THR A 114 -5.00 11.64 -1.91
C THR A 114 -3.67 12.41 -2.09
N PRO A 115 -2.99 12.37 -3.27
CA PRO A 115 -1.78 13.17 -3.48
C PRO A 115 -2.02 14.68 -3.38
N LEU A 116 -3.19 15.16 -3.82
CA LEU A 116 -3.56 16.57 -3.73
C LEU A 116 -3.79 16.97 -2.27
N ALA A 117 -4.52 16.17 -1.51
CA ALA A 117 -4.71 16.38 -0.07
C ALA A 117 -3.38 16.39 0.68
N VAL A 118 -2.46 15.47 0.32
CA VAL A 118 -1.09 15.41 0.82
C VAL A 118 -0.29 16.68 0.52
N LEU A 119 -0.39 17.20 -0.70
CA LEU A 119 0.29 18.43 -1.12
C LEU A 119 -0.23 19.64 -0.34
N VAL A 120 -1.56 19.78 -0.23
CA VAL A 120 -2.21 20.85 0.52
C VAL A 120 -1.80 20.79 1.99
N ALA A 121 -1.86 19.62 2.63
CA ALA A 121 -1.40 19.43 4.00
C ALA A 121 0.08 19.79 4.19
N GLY A 122 0.93 19.49 3.19
CA GLY A 122 2.33 19.88 3.18
C GLY A 122 2.55 21.40 3.13
N ILE A 123 1.71 22.12 2.36
CA ILE A 123 1.76 23.59 2.29
C ILE A 123 1.35 24.22 3.63
N PHE A 124 0.29 23.70 4.27
CA PHE A 124 -0.18 24.17 5.59
C PHE A 124 0.78 23.84 6.74
N SER A 125 1.55 22.74 6.63
CA SER A 125 2.45 22.29 7.71
C SER A 125 3.79 23.04 7.79
N GLY A 126 3.97 24.09 6.97
CA GLY A 126 5.19 24.88 6.91
C GLY A 126 6.30 24.25 6.05
N LYS A 127 7.13 25.10 5.43
CA LYS A 127 8.23 24.69 4.54
C LYS A 127 9.19 23.72 5.27
N GLY A 128 9.11 22.43 4.97
CA GLY A 128 10.07 21.42 5.41
C GLY A 128 9.50 20.16 6.08
N LYS A 129 8.21 20.12 6.45
CA LYS A 129 7.61 18.90 7.00
C LYS A 129 6.93 18.07 5.89
N PRO A 130 7.41 16.84 5.60
CA PRO A 130 6.74 15.98 4.63
C PRO A 130 5.33 15.62 5.11
N SER A 131 4.38 15.45 4.18
CA SER A 131 3.02 15.02 4.50
C SER A 131 3.02 13.73 5.31
N THR A 132 1.96 13.46 6.08
CA THR A 132 1.86 12.29 6.94
C THR A 132 2.09 10.94 6.22
N GLN A 133 1.64 10.81 4.98
CA GLN A 133 1.90 9.60 4.16
C GLN A 133 3.36 9.51 3.70
N THR A 134 3.96 10.64 3.33
CA THR A 134 5.38 10.72 2.96
C THR A 134 6.27 10.49 4.18
N MET A 135 5.88 11.02 5.34
CA MET A 135 6.52 10.80 6.63
C MET A 135 6.52 9.31 7.00
N TYR A 136 5.42 8.58 6.72
CA TYR A 136 5.36 7.14 6.91
C TYR A 136 6.40 6.40 6.07
N LEU A 137 6.43 6.66 4.76
CA LEU A 137 7.39 6.05 3.85
C LEU A 137 8.84 6.38 4.23
N VAL A 138 9.13 7.65 4.52
CA VAL A 138 10.47 8.10 4.92
C VAL A 138 10.90 7.48 6.24
N LEU A 139 10.02 7.37 7.23
CA LEU A 139 10.37 6.73 8.51
C LEU A 139 10.52 5.22 8.38
N VAL A 140 9.77 4.56 7.51
CA VAL A 140 9.97 3.14 7.18
C VAL A 140 11.33 2.93 6.51
N GLU A 141 11.68 3.74 5.51
CA GLU A 141 12.98 3.70 4.85
C GLU A 141 14.13 4.02 5.82
N LYS A 142 13.96 5.04 6.67
CA LYS A 142 14.96 5.47 7.64
C LYS A 142 15.14 4.45 8.77
N SER A 143 14.06 3.83 9.26
CA SER A 143 14.14 2.77 10.26
C SER A 143 14.77 1.49 9.69
N GLY A 144 14.56 1.21 8.40
CA GLY A 144 15.27 0.13 7.71
C GLY A 144 16.77 0.40 7.55
N ALA A 145 17.14 1.65 7.23
CA ALA A 145 18.54 2.03 6.98
C ALA A 145 19.37 2.30 8.24
N GLU A 146 18.80 2.95 9.27
CA GLU A 146 19.53 3.37 10.48
C GLU A 146 19.41 2.36 11.62
N ASP A 147 18.22 1.80 11.85
CA ASP A 147 17.96 0.90 12.98
C ASP A 147 18.16 -0.59 12.60
N GLY A 148 18.39 -0.87 11.31
CA GLY A 148 18.57 -2.22 10.77
C GLY A 148 17.32 -3.10 10.83
N LEU A 149 16.13 -2.49 10.97
CA LEU A 149 14.85 -3.20 11.04
C LEU A 149 14.52 -3.80 9.68
N SER A 150 14.28 -5.11 9.65
CA SER A 150 13.67 -5.76 8.50
C SER A 150 12.25 -5.26 8.31
N SER A 151 11.77 -5.07 7.09
CA SER A 151 10.40 -4.57 6.93
C SER A 151 9.32 -5.59 7.35
N VAL A 152 9.65 -6.87 7.53
CA VAL A 152 8.79 -7.83 8.24
C VAL A 152 8.59 -7.42 9.71
N GLU A 153 9.63 -6.89 10.34
CA GLU A 153 9.54 -6.35 11.71
C GLU A 153 8.69 -5.09 11.72
N LEU A 154 8.89 -4.18 10.75
CA LEU A 154 8.07 -2.97 10.62
C LEU A 154 6.57 -3.30 10.43
N MET A 155 6.25 -4.34 9.64
CA MET A 155 4.88 -4.82 9.47
C MET A 155 4.31 -5.42 10.76
N PHE A 156 5.13 -6.16 11.52
CA PHE A 156 4.75 -6.68 12.83
C PHE A 156 4.49 -5.55 13.84
N TYR A 157 5.36 -4.55 13.92
CA TYR A 157 5.16 -3.35 14.75
C TYR A 157 3.90 -2.60 14.34
N ASN A 158 3.69 -2.35 13.04
CA ASN A 158 2.48 -1.68 12.55
C ASN A 158 1.21 -2.45 12.92
N GLY A 159 1.25 -3.78 12.81
CA GLY A 159 0.12 -4.63 13.21
C GLY A 159 -0.16 -4.57 14.70
N PHE A 160 0.85 -4.76 15.54
CA PHE A 160 0.68 -4.72 16.98
C PHE A 160 0.24 -3.34 17.49
N LEU A 161 0.86 -2.26 16.97
CA LEU A 161 0.54 -0.89 17.36
C LEU A 161 -0.84 -0.43 16.85
N SER A 162 -1.38 -1.07 15.82
CA SER A 162 -2.70 -0.74 15.28
C SER A 162 -3.85 -1.17 16.19
N PHE A 163 -3.69 -2.24 16.98
CA PHE A 163 -4.79 -2.80 17.78
C PHE A 163 -5.47 -1.82 18.73
N PRO A 164 -4.76 -1.05 19.59
CA PRO A 164 -5.41 -0.10 20.49
C PRO A 164 -6.21 0.98 19.72
N PHE A 165 -5.65 1.45 18.60
CA PHE A 165 -6.32 2.43 17.74
C PHE A 165 -7.56 1.85 17.05
N LEU A 166 -7.45 0.65 16.50
CA LEU A 166 -8.54 -0.02 15.81
C LEU A 166 -9.66 -0.43 16.78
N PHE A 167 -9.31 -0.84 17.99
CA PHE A 167 -10.27 -1.10 19.06
C PHE A 167 -11.04 0.17 19.44
N PHE A 168 -10.34 1.29 19.60
CA PHE A 168 -10.99 2.59 19.79
C PHE A 168 -11.93 2.94 18.63
N LEU A 169 -11.51 2.72 17.39
CA LEU A 169 -12.36 2.98 16.21
C LEU A 169 -13.61 2.11 16.20
N ILE A 170 -13.53 0.82 16.51
CA ILE A 170 -14.69 -0.08 16.59
C ILE A 170 -15.75 0.45 17.57
N ILE A 171 -15.30 0.94 18.73
CA ILE A 171 -16.18 1.53 19.75
C ILE A 171 -16.75 2.86 19.25
N ALA A 172 -15.90 3.74 18.72
CA ALA A 172 -16.30 5.05 18.24
C ALA A 172 -17.28 4.99 17.06
N THR A 173 -17.16 3.98 16.18
CA THR A 173 -18.10 3.74 15.08
C THR A 173 -19.33 2.94 15.50
N GLY A 174 -19.40 2.47 16.74
CA GLY A 174 -20.51 1.66 17.25
C GLY A 174 -20.68 0.31 16.55
N GLU A 175 -19.60 -0.25 15.98
CA GLU A 175 -19.69 -1.56 15.32
C GLU A 175 -19.82 -2.69 16.36
N PHE A 176 -19.23 -2.54 17.54
CA PHE A 176 -19.33 -3.50 18.64
C PHE A 176 -20.57 -3.24 19.52
N PRO A 177 -21.31 -4.28 19.96
CA PRO A 177 -21.06 -5.73 19.80
C PRO A 177 -21.69 -6.36 18.54
N ASN A 178 -22.49 -5.60 17.79
CA ASN A 178 -23.30 -6.11 16.69
C ASN A 178 -22.46 -6.77 15.57
N SER A 179 -21.24 -6.29 15.35
CA SER A 179 -20.29 -6.87 14.40
C SER A 179 -19.94 -8.30 14.75
N LEU A 180 -19.67 -8.57 16.03
CA LEU A 180 -19.32 -9.90 16.52
C LEU A 180 -20.51 -10.85 16.43
N SER A 181 -21.72 -10.41 16.80
CA SER A 181 -22.92 -11.24 16.69
C SER A 181 -23.25 -11.58 15.24
N LEU A 182 -23.12 -10.62 14.32
CA LEU A 182 -23.36 -10.89 12.90
C LEU A 182 -22.30 -11.82 12.31
N LEU A 183 -21.04 -11.68 12.73
CA LEU A 183 -19.95 -12.55 12.32
C LEU A 183 -20.20 -13.99 12.75
N PHE A 184 -20.61 -14.23 14.00
CA PHE A 184 -20.98 -15.56 14.48
C PHE A 184 -22.23 -16.11 13.79
N ALA A 185 -23.25 -15.29 13.56
CA ALA A 185 -24.46 -15.71 12.86
C ALA A 185 -24.15 -16.15 11.41
N LYS A 186 -23.23 -15.44 10.73
CA LYS A 186 -22.84 -15.75 9.35
C LYS A 186 -21.72 -16.80 9.26
N ALA A 187 -21.08 -17.17 10.37
CA ALA A 187 -19.97 -18.13 10.38
C ALA A 187 -20.33 -19.50 9.81
N ASN A 188 -21.59 -19.93 9.93
CA ASN A 188 -22.07 -21.20 9.36
C ASN A 188 -22.29 -21.14 7.84
N SER A 189 -22.36 -19.95 7.24
CA SER A 189 -22.56 -19.83 5.80
C SER A 189 -21.24 -19.98 5.05
N PHE A 190 -21.12 -21.06 4.26
CA PHE A 190 -19.89 -21.39 3.52
C PHE A 190 -19.44 -20.24 2.60
N SER A 191 -20.38 -19.58 1.92
CA SER A 191 -20.08 -18.45 1.03
C SER A 191 -19.42 -17.29 1.77
N PHE A 192 -19.99 -16.88 2.92
CA PHE A 192 -19.41 -15.82 3.75
C PHE A 192 -18.03 -16.21 4.28
N LEU A 193 -17.89 -17.44 4.78
CA LEU A 193 -16.62 -17.93 5.32
C LEU A 193 -15.53 -17.96 4.24
N ALA A 194 -15.85 -18.44 3.03
CA ALA A 194 -14.94 -18.45 1.90
C ALA A 194 -14.50 -17.03 1.52
N MET A 195 -15.42 -16.06 1.47
CA MET A 195 -15.09 -14.66 1.20
C MET A 195 -14.28 -14.00 2.32
N LEU A 196 -14.56 -14.33 3.58
CA LEU A 196 -13.80 -13.86 4.73
C LEU A 196 -12.37 -14.38 4.66
N ILE A 197 -12.17 -15.69 4.49
CA ILE A 197 -10.85 -16.30 4.35
C ILE A 197 -10.11 -15.69 3.15
N LEU A 198 -10.79 -15.55 2.01
CA LEU A 198 -10.20 -14.93 0.82
C LEU A 198 -9.75 -13.49 1.09
N SER A 199 -10.54 -12.70 1.83
CA SER A 199 -10.18 -11.34 2.24
C SER A 199 -8.97 -11.31 3.18
N LEU A 200 -8.90 -12.22 4.14
CA LEU A 200 -7.75 -12.34 5.05
C LEU A 200 -6.47 -12.75 4.30
N VAL A 201 -6.56 -13.76 3.43
CA VAL A 201 -5.45 -14.22 2.58
C VAL A 201 -5.00 -13.09 1.66
N MET A 202 -5.91 -12.36 1.02
CA MET A 202 -5.55 -11.25 0.16
C MET A 202 -4.98 -10.06 0.92
N GLY A 203 -5.39 -9.83 2.17
CA GLY A 203 -4.74 -8.87 3.05
C GLY A 203 -3.27 -9.22 3.32
N ILE A 204 -3.00 -10.49 3.60
CA ILE A 204 -1.64 -11.02 3.75
C ILE A 204 -0.84 -10.88 2.45
N VAL A 205 -1.40 -11.32 1.32
CA VAL A 205 -0.75 -11.26 0.00
C VAL A 205 -0.44 -9.80 -0.36
N LEU A 206 -1.36 -8.87 -0.15
CA LEU A 206 -1.16 -7.45 -0.41
C LEU A 206 -0.02 -6.88 0.44
N ASN A 207 0.01 -7.24 1.72
CA ASN A 207 1.06 -6.83 2.64
C ASN A 207 2.44 -7.38 2.21
N PHE A 208 2.51 -8.63 1.77
CA PHE A 208 3.72 -9.26 1.25
C PHE A 208 4.19 -8.65 -0.08
N THR A 209 3.29 -8.47 -1.06
CA THR A 209 3.65 -7.90 -2.36
C THR A 209 4.01 -6.42 -2.25
N MET A 210 3.37 -5.67 -1.34
CA MET A 210 3.76 -4.30 -1.00
C MET A 210 5.19 -4.27 -0.46
N PHE A 211 5.52 -5.16 0.46
CA PHE A 211 6.87 -5.29 1.00
C PHE A 211 7.91 -5.63 -0.07
N LEU A 212 7.63 -6.65 -0.90
CA LEU A 212 8.51 -7.04 -2.00
C LEU A 212 8.75 -5.85 -2.95
N CYS A 213 7.68 -5.15 -3.32
CA CYS A 213 7.74 -3.95 -4.14
C CYS A 213 8.59 -2.85 -3.48
N THR A 214 8.48 -2.60 -2.18
CA THR A 214 9.31 -1.59 -1.50
C THR A 214 10.81 -1.93 -1.56
N ILE A 215 11.19 -3.20 -1.50
CA ILE A 215 12.61 -3.59 -1.52
C ILE A 215 13.19 -3.55 -2.93
N VAL A 216 12.48 -4.13 -3.91
CA VAL A 216 13.07 -4.37 -5.24
C VAL A 216 12.71 -3.28 -6.25
N ASN A 217 11.75 -2.42 -5.93
CA ASN A 217 11.18 -1.51 -6.92
C ASN A 217 11.70 -0.09 -6.78
N SER A 218 12.03 0.50 -7.93
CA SER A 218 12.39 1.91 -7.97
C SER A 218 11.15 2.80 -7.86
N ALA A 219 11.34 4.03 -7.40
CA ALA A 219 10.27 5.02 -7.37
C ALA A 219 9.67 5.34 -8.75
N LEU A 220 10.34 5.02 -9.86
CA LEU A 220 9.79 5.16 -11.22
C LEU A 220 8.81 4.03 -11.54
N THR A 221 9.23 2.78 -11.32
CA THR A 221 8.41 1.60 -11.62
C THR A 221 7.13 1.58 -10.77
N THR A 222 7.20 2.00 -9.50
CA THR A 222 6.02 2.12 -8.63
C THR A 222 5.01 3.12 -9.17
N THR A 223 5.48 4.23 -9.77
CA THR A 223 4.61 5.22 -10.42
C THR A 223 3.91 4.62 -11.63
N ILE A 224 4.65 3.96 -12.53
CA ILE A 224 4.09 3.37 -13.75
C ILE A 224 3.02 2.33 -13.42
N VAL A 225 3.34 1.38 -12.52
CA VAL A 225 2.37 0.38 -12.05
C VAL A 225 1.19 1.03 -11.33
N GLY A 226 1.42 2.12 -10.59
CA GLY A 226 0.36 2.89 -9.95
C GLY A 226 -0.66 3.44 -10.96
N VAL A 227 -0.19 3.96 -12.10
CA VAL A 227 -1.04 4.42 -13.20
C VAL A 227 -1.82 3.24 -13.81
N LEU A 228 -1.14 2.16 -14.16
CA LEU A 228 -1.78 0.97 -14.75
C LEU A 228 -2.85 0.38 -13.84
N LYS A 229 -2.54 0.25 -12.55
CA LYS A 229 -3.48 -0.17 -11.49
C LYS A 229 -4.68 0.77 -11.43
N GLY A 230 -4.43 2.08 -11.47
CA GLY A 230 -5.47 3.10 -11.45
C GLY A 230 -6.45 2.96 -12.62
N VAL A 231 -5.94 2.71 -13.83
CA VAL A 231 -6.77 2.49 -15.02
C VAL A 231 -7.52 1.16 -14.92
N GLY A 232 -6.80 0.07 -14.67
CA GLY A 232 -7.39 -1.28 -14.62
C GLY A 232 -8.50 -1.40 -13.57
N SER A 233 -8.27 -0.88 -12.36
CA SER A 233 -9.28 -0.92 -11.30
C SER A 233 -10.52 -0.08 -11.62
N THR A 234 -10.36 1.08 -12.26
CA THR A 234 -11.50 1.90 -12.68
C THR A 234 -12.29 1.20 -13.78
N THR A 235 -11.62 0.70 -14.82
CA THR A 235 -12.28 -0.03 -15.91
C THR A 235 -13.01 -1.27 -15.40
N LEU A 236 -12.34 -2.11 -14.61
CA LEU A 236 -12.96 -3.29 -13.99
C LEU A 236 -14.11 -2.90 -13.05
N GLY A 237 -13.99 -1.79 -12.33
CA GLY A 237 -15.04 -1.28 -11.45
C GLY A 237 -16.32 -0.90 -12.21
N PHE A 238 -16.19 -0.34 -13.41
CA PHE A 238 -17.33 -0.04 -14.29
C PHE A 238 -17.91 -1.31 -14.91
N VAL A 239 -17.06 -2.21 -15.42
CA VAL A 239 -17.49 -3.43 -16.15
C VAL A 239 -18.09 -4.48 -15.23
N LEU A 240 -17.44 -4.81 -14.10
CA LEU A 240 -17.85 -5.93 -13.24
C LEU A 240 -19.05 -5.62 -12.34
N LEU A 241 -19.28 -4.36 -12.00
CA LEU A 241 -20.36 -3.98 -11.08
C LEU A 241 -21.59 -3.39 -11.76
N GLY A 242 -21.56 -3.14 -13.08
CA GLY A 242 -22.72 -2.87 -13.95
C GLY A 242 -23.64 -1.69 -13.57
N GLY A 243 -23.44 -1.04 -12.42
CA GLY A 243 -24.40 -0.16 -11.78
C GLY A 243 -24.04 1.33 -11.80
N VAL A 244 -23.00 1.73 -12.55
CA VAL A 244 -22.64 3.14 -12.69
C VAL A 244 -22.75 3.54 -14.16
N GLN A 245 -23.65 4.47 -14.47
CA GLN A 245 -23.75 5.05 -15.79
C GLN A 245 -22.42 5.73 -16.14
N VAL A 246 -21.81 5.32 -17.25
CA VAL A 246 -20.55 5.89 -17.72
C VAL A 246 -20.84 7.28 -18.28
N HIS A 247 -20.69 8.31 -17.44
CA HIS A 247 -20.75 9.69 -17.90
C HIS A 247 -19.48 10.06 -18.66
N ALA A 248 -19.62 10.94 -19.66
CA ALA A 248 -18.49 11.49 -20.43
C ALA A 248 -17.40 12.09 -19.52
N LEU A 249 -17.78 12.70 -18.39
CA LEU A 249 -16.87 13.24 -17.39
C LEU A 249 -15.95 12.18 -16.74
N ASN A 250 -16.46 10.96 -16.53
CA ASN A 250 -15.67 9.87 -15.97
C ASN A 250 -14.60 9.40 -16.97
N VAL A 251 -14.97 9.36 -18.26
CA VAL A 251 -14.06 8.98 -19.34
C VAL A 251 -12.98 10.04 -19.56
N THR A 252 -13.36 11.32 -19.64
CA THR A 252 -12.38 12.42 -19.80
C THR A 252 -11.46 12.51 -18.58
N GLY A 253 -11.99 12.39 -17.36
CA GLY A 253 -11.19 12.34 -16.15
C GLY A 253 -10.21 11.16 -16.11
N LEU A 254 -10.60 9.98 -16.62
CA LEU A 254 -9.72 8.82 -16.75
C LEU A 254 -8.59 9.07 -17.76
N VAL A 255 -8.91 9.66 -18.92
CA VAL A 255 -7.91 10.02 -19.95
C VAL A 255 -6.91 11.02 -19.40
N ILE A 256 -7.38 12.10 -18.76
CA ILE A 256 -6.51 13.14 -18.16
C ILE A 256 -5.62 12.53 -17.08
N ASN A 257 -6.16 11.70 -16.19
CA ASN A 257 -5.38 11.04 -15.14
C ASN A 257 -4.29 10.12 -15.71
N THR A 258 -4.61 9.36 -16.76
CA THR A 258 -3.67 8.46 -17.43
C THR A 258 -2.57 9.25 -18.14
N ALA A 259 -2.95 10.28 -18.90
CA ALA A 259 -2.00 11.15 -19.60
C ALA A 259 -1.04 11.86 -18.62
N GLY A 260 -1.56 12.41 -17.52
CA GLY A 260 -0.75 13.03 -16.47
C GLY A 260 0.20 12.04 -15.79
N GLY A 261 -0.26 10.80 -15.54
CA GLY A 261 0.57 9.73 -14.98
C GLY A 261 1.72 9.31 -15.90
N VAL A 262 1.45 9.19 -17.21
CA VAL A 262 2.46 8.90 -18.24
C VAL A 262 3.46 10.06 -18.34
N TRP A 263 2.97 11.30 -18.38
CA TRP A 263 3.82 12.50 -18.43
C TRP A 263 4.73 12.60 -17.22
N TYR A 264 4.20 12.41 -16.00
CA TYR A 264 5.00 12.43 -14.78
C TYR A 264 6.05 11.31 -14.74
N SER A 265 5.69 10.11 -15.19
CA SER A 265 6.64 8.99 -15.30
C SER A 265 7.77 9.32 -16.28
N TYR A 266 7.44 9.93 -17.42
CA TYR A 266 8.42 10.40 -18.40
C TYR A 266 9.32 11.51 -17.85
N ALA A 267 8.76 12.50 -17.15
CA ALA A 267 9.53 13.57 -16.51
C ALA A 267 10.52 13.00 -15.47
N LYS A 268 10.09 12.05 -14.65
CA LYS A 268 10.94 11.39 -13.65
C LYS A 268 12.04 10.53 -14.29
N TYR A 269 11.74 9.87 -15.40
CA TYR A 269 12.74 9.16 -16.21
C TYR A 269 13.82 10.13 -16.74
N GLN A 270 13.41 11.28 -17.29
CA GLN A 270 14.35 12.29 -17.77
C GLN A 270 15.21 12.89 -16.64
N GLN A 271 14.63 13.15 -15.45
CA GLN A 271 15.38 13.59 -14.28
C GLN A 271 16.46 12.57 -13.87
N LYS A 272 16.13 11.27 -13.87
CA LYS A 272 17.09 10.20 -13.57
C LYS A 272 18.22 10.13 -14.61
N LYS A 273 17.88 10.23 -15.90
CA LYS A 273 18.87 10.27 -17.00
C LYS A 273 19.81 11.47 -16.89
N ASN A 274 19.26 12.67 -16.66
CA ASN A 274 20.05 13.89 -16.51
C ASN A 274 20.93 13.90 -15.26
N LYS A 275 20.49 13.29 -14.15
CA LYS A 275 21.32 13.14 -12.95
C LYS A 275 22.51 12.20 -13.18
N THR A 276 22.28 11.07 -13.86
CA THR A 276 23.33 10.09 -14.19
C THR A 276 24.38 10.72 -15.12
N ARG A 277 23.94 11.41 -16.17
CA ARG A 277 24.82 12.11 -17.13
C ARG A 277 25.66 13.24 -16.50
N LYS A 278 25.25 13.82 -15.37
CA LYS A 278 26.05 14.83 -14.66
C LYS A 278 27.10 14.21 -13.74
N VAL A 279 26.87 13.00 -13.24
CA VAL A 279 27.77 12.32 -12.30
C VAL A 279 28.96 11.66 -13.02
N GLU A 280 28.76 11.10 -14.21
CA GLU A 280 29.85 10.53 -15.04
C GLU A 280 30.99 11.53 -15.37
N PRO A 281 30.74 12.74 -15.87
CA PRO A 281 31.81 13.70 -16.19
C PRO A 281 32.52 14.24 -14.94
N ASP A 282 31.85 14.35 -13.78
CA ASP A 282 32.49 14.80 -12.53
C ASP A 282 33.45 13.73 -11.97
N ILE A 283 33.14 12.44 -12.14
CA ILE A 283 34.01 11.34 -11.75
C ILE A 283 35.25 11.27 -12.65
N GLU A 284 35.10 11.44 -13.97
CA GLU A 284 36.23 11.51 -14.91
C GLU A 284 37.14 12.72 -14.63
N ALA A 285 36.57 13.89 -14.32
CA ALA A 285 37.34 15.08 -13.98
C ALA A 285 38.16 14.92 -12.68
N HIS A 286 37.63 14.19 -11.68
CA HIS A 286 38.34 13.89 -10.45
C HIS A 286 39.38 12.77 -10.58
N HIS A 287 39.23 11.85 -11.54
CA HIS A 287 40.18 10.77 -11.77
C HIS A 287 41.41 11.20 -12.60
N ASN A 288 41.27 12.25 -13.42
CA ASN A 288 42.36 12.82 -14.22
C ASN A 288 43.26 13.83 -13.46
N HIS A 289 42.96 14.11 -12.19
CA HIS A 289 43.69 15.06 -11.34
C HIS A 289 44.47 14.39 -10.19
N LYS A 290 44.70 13.07 -10.24
CA LYS A 290 45.61 12.32 -9.37
C LYS A 290 46.72 11.69 -10.21
#